data_AF-A0A3C0RYE4-F1
#
_entry.id   AF-A0A3C0RYE4-F1
#
_cell.length_a   1.000
_cell.length_b   1.000
_cell.length_c   1.000
_cell.angle_alpha   90.00
_cell.angle_beta   90.00
_cell.angle_gamma   90.00
#
_symmetry.space_group_name_H-M   'P 1'
#
loop_
_entity.id
_entity.type
_entity.pdbx_description
1 polymer ?
#
loop_
_entity_poly.entity_id
_entity_poly.type
_entity_poly.pdbx_seq_one_letter_code
_entity_poly.pdbx_strand_id
1 'polypeptide(L)'
;MVGMLASCHSSNANADSKEELKNIPVVPLMVMDTTVYQEYIADVQALKNVEIRSKLNGFLDKIYVDEGAWVKKGQMLFKYNNEEYRSELAKAKA
;
A
#
# COMPACT_ATOMS: atom_id res chain seq x y z
N MET A 1 -80.11 1.37 57.47
CA MET A 1 -80.49 0.02 57.94
C MET A 1 -80.16 -0.95 56.82
N VAL A 2 -78.88 -1.30 56.71
CA VAL A 2 -78.29 -2.55 57.21
C VAL A 2 -78.87 -3.75 56.45
N GLY A 3 -78.01 -4.40 55.66
CA GLY A 3 -78.36 -5.63 54.96
C GLY A 3 -77.22 -6.18 54.10
N MET A 4 -76.01 -6.32 54.66
CA MET A 4 -74.97 -7.19 54.11
C MET A 4 -75.40 -8.65 54.25
N LEU A 5 -75.31 -9.42 53.16
CA LEU A 5 -74.99 -10.85 53.21
C LEU A 5 -73.94 -11.12 52.14
N ALA A 6 -72.72 -11.40 52.59
CA ALA A 6 -71.65 -11.99 51.79
C ALA A 6 -71.72 -13.51 51.93
N SER A 7 -71.52 -14.26 50.84
CA SER A 7 -70.82 -15.54 50.89
C SER A 7 -70.40 -16.01 49.50
N CYS A 8 -69.21 -16.59 49.46
CA CYS A 8 -68.40 -16.99 48.32
C CYS A 8 -68.58 -18.50 48.07
N HIS A 9 -68.59 -18.95 46.80
CA HIS A 9 -68.29 -20.35 46.47
C HIS A 9 -67.62 -20.51 45.10
N SER A 10 -66.36 -20.99 45.17
CA SER A 10 -65.62 -21.88 44.27
C SER A 10 -65.40 -21.55 42.79
N SER A 11 -64.12 -21.29 42.50
CA SER A 11 -63.31 -21.87 41.41
C SER A 11 -63.78 -21.68 39.96
N ASN A 12 -63.10 -20.76 39.26
CA ASN A 12 -62.37 -21.14 38.07
C ASN A 12 -61.16 -20.23 37.90
N ALA A 13 -60.06 -20.64 38.54
CA ALA A 13 -58.73 -20.27 38.10
C ALA A 13 -58.50 -20.93 36.75
N ASN A 14 -58.65 -20.15 35.68
CA ASN A 14 -57.95 -20.31 34.41
C ASN A 14 -58.06 -18.95 33.72
N ALA A 15 -57.28 -17.99 34.22
CA ALA A 15 -56.81 -16.92 33.37
C ALA A 15 -55.91 -17.59 32.34
N ASP A 16 -56.46 -17.86 31.16
CA ASP A 16 -55.67 -18.17 29.97
C ASP A 16 -54.78 -16.96 29.69
N SER A 17 -53.63 -16.89 30.35
CA SER A 17 -52.49 -16.17 29.84
C SER A 17 -51.98 -16.97 28.65
N LYS A 18 -52.67 -16.86 27.51
CA LYS A 18 -52.00 -17.00 26.22
C LYS A 18 -50.95 -15.91 26.22
N GLU A 19 -49.72 -16.26 26.58
CA GLU A 19 -48.58 -15.47 26.16
C GLU A 19 -48.70 -15.36 24.64
N GLU A 20 -49.08 -14.17 24.15
CA GLU A 20 -48.97 -13.87 22.75
C GLU A 20 -47.51 -14.07 22.38
N LEU A 21 -47.23 -15.12 21.61
CA LEU A 21 -45.90 -15.41 21.10
C LEU A 21 -45.45 -14.16 20.34
N LYS A 22 -44.57 -13.39 20.99
CA LYS A 22 -44.02 -12.16 20.43
C LYS A 22 -43.20 -12.57 19.22
N ASN A 23 -43.77 -12.44 18.03
CA ASN A 23 -43.09 -12.74 16.78
C ASN A 23 -41.99 -11.69 16.59
N ILE A 24 -40.75 -12.09 16.85
CA ILE A 24 -39.57 -11.26 16.65
C ILE A 24 -39.06 -11.54 15.23
N PRO A 25 -38.95 -10.53 14.36
CA PRO A 25 -38.38 -10.73 13.04
C PRO A 25 -36.91 -11.15 13.17
N VAL A 26 -36.55 -12.24 12.49
CA VAL A 26 -35.18 -12.76 12.40
C VAL A 26 -34.72 -12.76 10.96
N VAL A 27 -33.42 -12.61 10.74
CA VAL A 27 -32.78 -12.66 9.42
C VAL A 27 -31.81 -13.85 9.39
N PRO A 28 -31.92 -14.78 8.42
CA PRO A 28 -30.99 -15.88 8.28
C PRO A 28 -29.64 -15.37 7.75
N LEU A 29 -28.54 -15.81 8.37
CA LEU A 29 -27.18 -15.51 7.92
C LEU A 29 -26.77 -16.47 6.80
N MET A 30 -26.27 -15.94 5.69
CA MET A 30 -25.65 -16.71 4.62
C MET A 30 -24.13 -16.53 4.69
N VAL A 31 -23.40 -17.64 4.79
CA VAL A 31 -21.94 -17.63 4.72
C VAL A 31 -21.54 -17.54 3.26
N MET A 32 -20.70 -16.55 2.93
CA MET A 32 -20.16 -16.36 1.59
C MET A 32 -18.67 -16.05 1.68
N ASP A 33 -17.91 -16.57 0.73
CA ASP A 33 -16.50 -16.28 0.61
C ASP A 33 -16.32 -14.79 0.26
N THR A 34 -15.48 -14.10 1.03
CA THR A 34 -15.19 -12.69 0.83
C THR A 34 -13.68 -12.49 0.75
N THR A 35 -13.22 -11.89 -0.34
CA THR A 35 -11.82 -11.45 -0.46
C THR A 35 -11.66 -10.09 0.21
N VAL A 36 -10.74 -10.01 1.17
CA VAL A 36 -10.39 -8.75 1.85
C VAL A 36 -9.16 -8.17 1.18
N TYR A 37 -9.29 -6.98 0.60
CA TYR A 37 -8.17 -6.24 0.03
C TYR A 37 -7.56 -5.33 1.10
N GLN A 38 -6.23 -5.30 1.15
CA GLN A 38 -5.47 -4.36 1.98
C GLN A 38 -4.67 -3.44 1.06
N GLU A 39 -4.95 -2.15 1.15
CA GLU A 39 -4.25 -1.12 0.39
C GLU A 39 -3.08 -0.60 1.20
N TYR A 40 -1.92 -0.50 0.56
CA TYR A 40 -0.71 0.03 1.14
C TYR A 40 -0.18 1.17 0.29
N ILE A 41 0.30 2.21 0.95
CA ILE A 41 1.00 3.32 0.30
C ILE A 41 2.46 2.90 0.14
N ALA A 42 3.01 3.09 -1.06
CA ALA A 42 4.41 2.82 -1.34
C ALA A 42 4.97 3.84 -2.34
N ASP A 43 6.24 4.18 -2.15
CA ASP A 43 6.98 5.02 -3.07
C ASP A 43 7.74 4.17 -4.09
N VAL A 44 7.68 4.58 -5.36
CA VAL A 44 8.46 3.94 -6.42
C VAL A 44 9.87 4.54 -6.44
N GLN A 45 10.86 3.68 -6.28
CA GLN A 45 12.27 4.07 -6.26
C GLN A 45 13.06 3.37 -7.37
N ALA A 46 14.09 4.04 -7.89
CA ALA A 46 15.00 3.43 -8.85
C ALA A 46 15.77 2.29 -8.17
N LEU A 47 15.85 1.13 -8.83
CA LEU A 47 16.66 -0.01 -8.34
C LEU A 47 18.13 0.39 -8.13
N LYS A 48 18.64 1.30 -8.96
CA LYS A 48 20.00 1.82 -8.85
C LYS A 48 20.06 3.24 -9.40
N ASN A 49 20.48 4.17 -8.57
CA ASN A 49 20.85 5.52 -8.99
C ASN A 49 22.38 5.64 -8.98
N VAL A 50 22.99 5.99 -10.11
CA VAL A 50 24.45 6.12 -10.23
C VAL A 50 24.78 7.51 -10.78
N GLU A 51 25.35 8.35 -9.91
CA GLU A 51 25.92 9.61 -10.32
C GLU A 51 27.31 9.39 -10.92
N ILE A 52 27.53 9.87 -12.15
CA ILE A 52 28.82 9.76 -12.83
C ILE A 52 29.60 11.06 -12.62
N ARG A 53 30.78 10.94 -12.01
CA ARG A 53 31.71 12.06 -11.80
C ARG A 53 33.05 11.78 -12.48
N SER A 54 33.74 12.85 -12.89
CA SER A 54 35.10 12.73 -13.39
C SER A 54 36.05 12.27 -12.27
N LYS A 55 36.99 11.39 -12.63
CA LYS A 55 38.12 11.02 -11.77
C LYS A 55 39.33 11.93 -11.95
N LEU A 56 39.42 12.59 -13.09
CA LEU A 56 40.55 13.42 -13.49
C LEU A 56 40.11 14.87 -13.61
N ASN A 57 41.01 15.78 -13.31
CA ASN A 57 40.78 17.19 -13.58
C ASN A 57 41.07 17.45 -15.06
N GLY A 58 40.22 18.25 -15.71
CA GLY A 58 40.39 18.58 -17.11
C GLY A 58 39.10 18.98 -17.78
N PHE A 59 39.21 19.36 -19.05
CA PHE A 59 38.09 19.77 -19.86
C PHE A 59 37.55 18.59 -20.68
N LEU A 60 36.24 18.62 -20.91
CA LEU A 60 35.59 17.66 -21.78
C LEU A 60 35.86 18.02 -23.25
N ASP A 61 36.26 17.04 -24.04
CA ASP A 61 36.45 17.16 -25.50
C ASP A 61 35.13 16.87 -26.21
N LYS A 62 34.48 15.75 -25.89
CA LYS A 62 33.24 15.31 -26.56
C LYS A 62 32.24 14.66 -25.62
N ILE A 63 30.96 14.91 -25.90
CA ILE A 63 29.79 14.24 -25.32
C ILE A 63 29.22 13.31 -26.38
N TYR A 64 28.96 12.05 -26.03
CA TYR A 64 28.46 11.02 -26.95
C TYR A 64 27.02 10.60 -26.67
N VAL A 65 26.38 11.24 -25.68
CA VAL A 65 25.05 10.86 -25.21
C VAL A 65 24.21 12.12 -24.98
N ASP A 66 22.98 12.08 -25.46
CA ASP A 66 21.99 13.12 -25.21
C ASP A 66 21.25 12.88 -23.89
N GLU A 67 20.70 13.95 -23.32
CA GLU A 67 19.93 13.87 -22.09
C GLU A 67 18.70 12.98 -22.26
N GLY A 68 18.46 12.09 -21.28
CA GLY A 68 17.36 11.12 -21.30
C GLY A 68 17.59 9.90 -22.20
N ALA A 69 18.72 9.80 -22.90
CA ALA A 69 19.02 8.64 -23.73
C ALA A 69 19.32 7.37 -22.90
N TRP A 70 18.94 6.22 -23.45
CA TRP A 70 19.27 4.92 -22.87
C TRP A 70 20.73 4.56 -23.12
N VAL A 71 21.44 4.16 -22.06
CA VAL A 71 22.86 3.80 -22.10
C VAL A 71 23.12 2.41 -21.54
N LYS A 72 24.18 1.76 -22.01
CA LYS A 72 24.61 0.43 -21.55
C LYS A 72 25.88 0.50 -20.72
N LYS A 73 26.08 -0.49 -19.85
CA LYS A 73 27.34 -0.62 -19.08
C LYS A 73 28.53 -0.73 -20.04
N GLY A 74 29.53 0.12 -19.82
CA GLY A 74 30.75 0.17 -20.64
C GLY A 74 30.65 1.02 -21.90
N GLN A 75 29.50 1.62 -22.18
CA GLN A 75 29.36 2.57 -23.27
C GLN A 75 30.15 3.85 -22.98
N MET A 76 30.87 4.36 -23.98
CA MET A 76 31.54 5.64 -23.90
C MET A 76 30.49 6.76 -23.85
N LEU A 77 30.45 7.51 -22.76
CA LEU A 77 29.53 8.64 -22.59
C LEU A 77 30.22 9.99 -22.86
N PHE A 78 31.47 10.10 -22.41
CA PHE A 78 32.22 11.34 -22.33
C PHE A 78 33.69 11.08 -22.65
N LYS A 79 34.34 12.00 -23.39
CA LYS A 79 35.78 11.96 -23.64
C LYS A 79 36.44 13.24 -23.15
N TYR A 80 37.49 13.08 -22.35
CA TYR A 80 38.33 14.18 -21.88
C TYR A 80 39.33 14.62 -22.94
N ASN A 81 39.71 15.90 -22.90
CA ASN A 81 40.92 16.35 -23.55
C ASN A 81 42.13 15.79 -22.79
N ASN A 82 43.00 15.06 -23.49
CA ASN A 82 44.09 14.30 -22.89
C ASN A 82 45.48 14.68 -23.42
N GLU A 83 45.66 15.87 -24.00
CA GLU A 83 46.96 16.27 -24.58
C GLU A 83 48.08 16.36 -23.53
N GLU A 84 47.79 16.86 -22.33
CA GLU A 84 48.75 16.91 -21.23
C GLU A 84 49.15 15.49 -20.79
N TYR A 85 48.17 14.62 -20.54
CA TYR A 85 48.41 13.22 -20.17
C TYR A 85 49.15 12.43 -21.24
N ARG A 86 48.89 12.69 -22.53
CA ARG A 86 49.62 12.06 -23.65
C ARG A 86 51.08 12.47 -23.64
N SER A 87 51.35 13.74 -23.36
CA SER A 87 52.72 14.28 -23.28
C SER A 87 53.48 13.70 -22.09
N GLU A 88 52.85 13.61 -20.91
CA GLU A 88 53.44 12.97 -19.73
C GLU A 88 53.72 11.49 -19.94
N LEU A 89 52.78 10.77 -20.56
CA LEU A 89 52.94 9.35 -20.88
C LEU A 89 54.08 9.14 -21.89
N ALA A 90 54.26 10.03 -22.86
CA ALA A 90 55.38 9.97 -23.79
C ALA A 90 56.73 10.17 -23.07
N LYS A 91 56.80 11.13 -22.13
CA LYS A 91 58.00 11.35 -21.30
C LYS A 91 58.34 10.14 -20.43
N ALA A 92 57.34 9.48 -19.87
CA ALA A 92 57.54 8.31 -18.98
C ALA A 92 57.93 7.03 -19.74
N LYS A 93 57.69 6.97 -21.05
CA LYS A 93 58.01 5.81 -21.90
C LYS A 93 59.37 5.93 -22.60
N ALA A 94 59.96 7.12 -22.64
CA ALA A 94 61.29 7.38 -23.18
C ALA A 94 62.36 7.05 -22.13
#